data_AF-A0A8S1HIM0-F1
#
_entry.id   AF-A0A8S1HIM0-F1
#
_cell.length_a   1.000
_cell.length_b   1.000
_cell.length_c   1.000
_cell.angle_alpha   90.00
_cell.angle_beta   90.00
_cell.angle_gamma   90.00
#
_symmetry.space_group_name_H-M   'P 1'
#
loop_
_entity.id
_entity.type
_entity.pdbx_description
1 polymer ?
#
loop_
_entity_poly.entity_id
_entity_poly.type
_entity_poly.pdbx_seq_one_letter_code
_entity_poly.pdbx_strand_id
1 'polypeptide(L)'
;MNRIIFLLILTTCNASILETFHENGIEYEAYGEGRLVPESRHCQPYTLDLFEYVNTLNTNEMTEYGREMLKRRIFASFDNICRDFNVSTDTDELPPTVEISLDRLHLRFMDRFELTWNALKFERDLKSLFLEHKINTPFLDIVKQEIVKMSGSGDKMDFSHRSTVFPMKCNVAQMTLETRLCFNISEVPQSGMVYALAHGGEFLQKDEVYAFYEVPEYVLITTEAVLPIDLAKCKVLFGTYIYCFAELDTQCDVRTLSDCPIMAQKTGDDFTLVRRFGTGRIVATTEIEFDLFRNGTKLSVPSQIFTVRVDYNTESNGGDVINHVDLRPHVIEKTQFATLLPETIGVLSSDKLTRLFTTNRRGKNMLSHKHHDQSAWDRVRNFFGL
;
A
#
# COMPACT_ATOMS: atom_id res chain seq x y z
N MET A 1 44.65 -19.78 14.10
CA MET A 1 43.45 -20.61 14.41
C MET A 1 42.25 -19.68 14.39
N ASN A 2 41.46 -19.79 13.33
CA ASN A 2 40.31 -18.95 13.01
C ASN A 2 39.22 -19.04 14.08
N ARG A 3 38.74 -17.91 14.60
CA ARG A 3 37.44 -17.82 15.25
C ARG A 3 36.45 -17.24 14.26
N ILE A 4 35.60 -18.13 13.73
CA ILE A 4 34.44 -17.81 12.93
C ILE A 4 33.46 -17.06 13.84
N ILE A 5 33.22 -15.79 13.53
CA ILE A 5 32.14 -15.00 14.11
C ILE A 5 30.86 -15.46 13.40
N PHE A 6 29.99 -16.16 14.12
CA PHE A 6 28.65 -16.50 13.67
C PHE A 6 27.84 -15.19 13.64
N LEU A 7 27.68 -14.61 12.45
CA LEU A 7 26.65 -13.59 12.21
C LEU A 7 25.29 -14.28 12.28
N LEU A 8 24.61 -14.12 13.41
CA LEU A 8 23.17 -14.37 13.53
C LEU A 8 22.45 -13.30 12.73
N ILE A 9 21.94 -13.70 11.56
CA ILE A 9 21.04 -12.91 10.73
C ILE A 9 19.71 -12.80 11.47
N LEU A 10 19.49 -11.66 12.12
CA LEU A 10 18.22 -11.26 12.72
C LEU A 10 17.17 -11.09 11.62
N THR A 11 16.27 -12.07 11.50
CA THR A 11 15.05 -12.02 10.68
C THR A 11 13.85 -12.38 11.56
N THR A 12 13.59 -11.58 12.60
CA THR A 12 12.58 -11.91 13.63
C THR A 12 11.72 -10.72 14.10
N CYS A 13 11.39 -9.75 13.24
CA CYS A 13 10.44 -8.68 13.64
C CYS A 13 9.03 -8.81 13.06
N ASN A 14 8.82 -9.50 11.93
CA ASN A 14 7.49 -9.50 11.29
C ASN A 14 6.53 -10.55 11.87
N ALA A 15 7.05 -11.62 12.47
CA ALA A 15 6.21 -12.65 13.08
C ALA A 15 5.49 -12.16 14.36
N SER A 16 6.05 -11.18 15.10
CA SER A 16 5.45 -10.72 16.37
C SER A 16 4.32 -9.69 16.23
N ILE A 17 4.33 -8.84 15.19
CA ILE A 17 3.33 -7.77 15.01
C ILE A 17 2.00 -8.35 14.53
N LEU A 18 2.04 -9.27 13.56
CA LEU A 18 0.84 -9.91 13.04
C LEU A 18 0.17 -10.82 14.10
N GLU A 19 0.95 -11.46 14.95
CA GLU A 19 0.46 -12.17 16.13
C GLU A 19 -0.27 -11.20 17.08
N THR A 20 0.31 -10.03 17.33
CA THR A 20 -0.32 -8.98 18.16
C THR A 20 -1.66 -8.52 17.56
N PHE A 21 -1.76 -8.39 16.24
CA PHE A 21 -3.03 -8.08 15.57
C PHE A 21 -4.07 -9.16 15.83
N HIS A 22 -3.69 -10.42 15.70
CA HIS A 22 -4.58 -11.54 15.98
C HIS A 22 -5.06 -11.56 17.44
N GLU A 23 -4.15 -11.36 18.42
CA GLU A 23 -4.49 -11.25 19.84
C GLU A 23 -5.44 -10.08 20.13
N ASN A 24 -5.29 -8.98 19.39
CA ASN A 24 -6.14 -7.80 19.45
C ASN A 24 -7.42 -7.92 18.62
N GLY A 25 -7.74 -9.10 18.05
CA GLY A 25 -8.97 -9.31 17.27
C GLY A 25 -9.00 -8.48 15.98
N ILE A 26 -7.83 -8.15 15.43
CA ILE A 26 -7.68 -7.46 14.15
C ILE A 26 -7.47 -8.51 13.06
N GLU A 27 -8.39 -8.53 12.09
CA GLU A 27 -8.22 -9.29 10.85
C GLU A 27 -7.43 -8.45 9.86
N TYR A 28 -6.57 -9.11 9.09
CA TYR A 28 -5.69 -8.45 8.15
C TYR A 28 -5.55 -9.20 6.83
N GLU A 29 -5.19 -8.45 5.79
CA GLU A 29 -4.85 -8.97 4.47
C GLU A 29 -3.63 -8.22 3.94
N ALA A 30 -2.60 -8.96 3.51
CA ALA A 30 -1.44 -8.36 2.86
C ALA A 30 -1.87 -7.82 1.49
N TYR A 31 -1.70 -6.51 1.30
CA TYR A 31 -2.17 -5.83 0.10
C TYR A 31 -1.05 -5.60 -0.91
N GLY A 32 0.19 -5.36 -0.45
CA GLY A 32 1.33 -5.15 -1.34
C GLY A 32 2.58 -4.61 -0.64
N GLU A 33 3.65 -4.44 -1.40
CA GLU A 33 4.87 -3.78 -0.92
C GLU A 33 4.64 -2.27 -0.84
N GLY A 34 4.89 -1.69 0.32
CA GLY A 34 4.66 -0.28 0.59
C GLY A 34 5.93 0.49 0.88
N ARG A 35 5.92 1.76 0.51
CA ARG A 35 6.93 2.73 0.95
C ARG A 35 6.29 4.05 1.33
N LEU A 36 6.58 4.53 2.53
CA LEU A 36 6.23 5.88 2.94
C LEU A 36 7.32 6.87 2.51
N VAL A 37 6.88 7.94 1.86
CA VAL A 37 7.70 9.08 1.43
C VAL A 37 7.06 10.36 2.00
N PRO A 38 7.21 10.61 3.31
CA PRO A 38 6.48 11.69 4.00
C PRO A 38 6.93 13.09 3.55
N GLU A 39 8.13 13.17 2.96
CA GLU A 39 8.72 14.42 2.47
C GLU A 39 8.28 14.81 1.06
N SER A 40 7.05 14.43 0.66
CA SER A 40 6.52 14.75 -0.68
C SER A 40 6.54 16.24 -1.04
N ARG A 41 6.57 17.12 -0.03
CA ARG A 41 6.73 18.58 -0.19
C ARG A 41 8.10 18.99 -0.73
N HIS A 42 9.12 18.15 -0.62
CA HIS A 42 10.46 18.37 -1.17
C HIS A 42 10.65 17.71 -2.55
N CYS A 43 9.63 17.04 -3.09
CA CYS A 43 9.74 16.41 -4.39
C CYS A 43 9.62 17.43 -5.52
N GLN A 44 10.63 17.49 -6.37
CA GLN A 44 10.74 18.45 -7.46
C GLN A 44 10.44 17.78 -8.80
N PRO A 45 9.71 18.46 -9.71
CA PRO A 45 9.63 18.03 -11.09
C PRO A 45 11.01 18.00 -11.72
N TYR A 46 11.30 16.94 -12.48
CA TYR A 46 12.54 16.80 -13.21
C TYR A 46 12.31 16.05 -14.52
N THR A 47 12.87 16.55 -15.60
CA THR A 47 12.84 15.87 -16.90
C THR A 47 14.16 15.14 -17.09
N LEU A 48 14.08 13.83 -17.17
CA LEU A 48 15.20 12.98 -17.54
C LEU A 48 15.27 12.92 -19.07
N ASP A 49 16.32 13.51 -19.64
CA ASP A 49 16.58 13.49 -21.08
C ASP A 49 17.38 12.23 -21.42
N LEU A 50 16.72 11.25 -22.03
CA LEU A 50 17.35 9.98 -22.36
C LEU A 50 18.14 10.05 -23.68
N PHE A 51 18.08 11.16 -24.42
CA PHE A 51 18.69 11.27 -25.75
C PHE A 51 20.22 11.08 -25.70
N GLU A 52 20.89 11.66 -24.70
CA GLU A 52 22.33 11.49 -24.51
C GLU A 52 22.69 10.02 -24.22
N TYR A 53 21.91 9.34 -23.35
CA TYR A 53 22.08 7.92 -23.09
C TYR A 53 21.84 7.07 -24.36
N VAL A 54 20.77 7.36 -25.11
CA VAL A 54 20.48 6.68 -26.39
C VAL A 54 21.61 6.87 -27.40
N ASN A 55 22.25 8.04 -27.43
CA ASN A 55 23.41 8.28 -28.28
C ASN A 55 24.62 7.45 -27.85
N THR A 56 24.80 7.13 -26.56
CA THR A 56 25.87 6.21 -26.12
C THR A 56 25.67 4.78 -26.61
N LEU A 57 24.43 4.39 -26.93
CA LEU A 57 24.10 3.08 -27.50
C LEU A 57 24.38 3.01 -29.00
N ASN A 58 24.59 4.14 -29.66
CA ASN A 58 25.03 4.18 -31.05
C ASN A 58 26.54 3.93 -31.12
N THR A 59 26.93 2.77 -31.64
CA THR A 59 28.33 2.43 -31.89
C THR A 59 28.81 3.13 -33.17
N ASN A 60 30.08 3.55 -33.18
CA ASN A 60 30.71 4.14 -34.37
C ASN A 60 30.87 3.14 -35.53
N GLU A 61 30.74 1.83 -35.25
CA GLU A 61 30.94 0.75 -36.21
C GLU A 61 29.68 0.38 -37.02
N MET A 62 28.51 0.85 -36.58
CA MET A 62 27.22 0.53 -37.19
C MET A 62 26.96 1.33 -38.46
N THR A 63 26.38 0.67 -39.47
CA THR A 63 25.92 1.34 -40.69
C THR A 63 24.83 2.39 -40.41
N GLU A 64 24.68 3.37 -41.29
CA GLU A 64 23.62 4.39 -41.19
C GLU A 64 22.21 3.76 -41.11
N TYR A 65 21.96 2.75 -41.94
CA TYR A 65 20.73 1.97 -41.91
C TYR A 65 20.51 1.24 -40.57
N GLY A 66 21.57 0.62 -40.02
CA GLY A 66 21.51 -0.02 -38.71
C GLY A 66 21.20 0.95 -37.57
N ARG A 67 21.81 2.15 -37.59
CA ARG A 67 21.57 3.20 -36.59
C ARG A 67 20.14 3.70 -36.60
N GLU A 68 19.59 3.95 -37.78
CA GLU A 68 18.20 4.37 -37.94
C GLU A 68 17.22 3.27 -37.45
N MET A 69 17.54 2.01 -37.71
CA MET A 69 16.74 0.88 -37.22
C MET A 69 16.81 0.71 -35.69
N LEU A 70 18.00 0.85 -35.10
CA LEU A 70 18.19 0.84 -33.65
C LEU A 70 17.40 1.98 -32.99
N LYS A 71 17.47 3.20 -33.54
CA LYS A 71 16.71 4.34 -33.05
C LYS A 71 15.21 4.05 -33.04
N ARG A 72 14.65 3.56 -34.15
CA ARG A 72 13.22 3.19 -34.22
C ARG A 72 12.82 2.15 -33.18
N ARG A 73 13.67 1.14 -32.98
CA ARG A 73 13.42 0.09 -31.98
C ARG A 73 13.43 0.65 -30.56
N ILE A 74 14.39 1.51 -30.22
CA ILE A 74 14.46 2.17 -28.91
C ILE A 74 13.21 3.03 -28.65
N PHE A 75 12.76 3.81 -29.63
CA PHE A 75 11.54 4.63 -29.50
C PHE A 75 10.29 3.77 -29.29
N ALA A 76 10.15 2.67 -30.02
CA ALA A 76 9.05 1.73 -29.83
C ALA A 76 9.11 1.07 -28.44
N SER A 77 10.30 0.65 -27.99
CA SER A 77 10.49 0.08 -26.66
C SER A 77 10.20 1.09 -25.55
N PHE A 78 10.54 2.37 -25.73
CA PHE A 78 10.23 3.43 -24.78
C PHE A 78 8.71 3.61 -24.61
N ASP A 79 7.97 3.74 -25.71
CA ASP A 79 6.50 3.84 -25.68
C ASP A 79 5.85 2.60 -25.06
N ASN A 80 6.26 1.40 -25.48
CA ASN A 80 5.74 0.14 -24.94
C ASN A 80 5.97 0.04 -23.44
N ILE A 81 7.17 0.34 -22.95
CA ILE A 81 7.47 0.30 -21.51
C ILE A 81 6.63 1.35 -20.77
N CYS A 82 6.48 2.57 -21.30
CA CYS A 82 5.64 3.58 -20.65
C CYS A 82 4.19 3.12 -20.52
N ARG A 83 3.62 2.49 -21.57
CA ARG A 83 2.27 1.92 -21.54
C ARG A 83 2.16 0.72 -20.60
N ASP A 84 3.13 -0.19 -20.63
CA ASP A 84 3.20 -1.36 -19.72
C ASP A 84 3.19 -0.92 -18.24
N PHE A 85 3.79 0.24 -17.94
CA PHE A 85 3.86 0.82 -16.61
C PHE A 85 2.74 1.84 -16.33
N ASN A 86 1.71 1.94 -17.19
CA ASN A 86 0.59 2.89 -17.09
C ASN A 86 1.02 4.36 -16.91
N VAL A 87 2.15 4.75 -17.49
CA VAL A 87 2.63 6.13 -17.50
C VAL A 87 2.03 6.85 -18.70
N SER A 88 1.45 8.03 -18.47
CA SER A 88 0.84 8.82 -19.54
C SER A 88 1.83 9.08 -20.67
N THR A 89 1.42 8.86 -21.91
CA THR A 89 2.23 9.15 -23.10
C THR A 89 1.62 10.34 -23.83
N ASP A 90 2.45 11.29 -24.30
CA ASP A 90 2.01 12.31 -25.24
C ASP A 90 1.68 11.64 -26.57
N THR A 91 0.42 11.23 -26.74
CA THR A 91 -0.07 10.59 -27.96
C THR A 91 -1.14 11.45 -28.63
N ASP A 92 -0.74 12.65 -29.04
CA ASP A 92 -1.43 13.35 -30.15
C ASP A 92 -0.86 12.92 -31.52
N GLU A 93 0.31 12.26 -31.55
CA GLU A 93 0.85 11.62 -32.74
C GLU A 93 1.11 10.14 -32.43
N LEU A 94 0.32 9.25 -33.05
CA LEU A 94 0.59 7.82 -33.03
C LEU A 94 2.06 7.59 -33.41
N PRO A 95 2.86 6.89 -32.60
CA PRO A 95 4.17 6.45 -33.07
C PRO A 95 3.93 5.63 -34.33
N PRO A 96 4.78 5.76 -35.36
CA PRO A 96 4.62 4.95 -36.55
C PRO A 96 4.60 3.50 -36.08
N THR A 97 3.49 2.80 -36.35
CA THR A 97 3.41 1.34 -36.25
C THR A 97 4.38 0.80 -37.30
N VAL A 98 5.66 0.82 -36.97
CA VAL A 98 6.67 0.18 -37.77
C VAL A 98 6.56 -1.28 -37.35
N GLU A 99 5.81 -2.06 -38.13
CA GLU A 99 6.22 -3.45 -38.32
C GLU A 99 7.68 -3.36 -38.74
N ILE A 100 8.60 -3.59 -37.79
CA ILE A 100 10.01 -3.72 -38.09
C ILE A 100 10.14 -5.09 -38.78
N SER A 101 9.69 -5.15 -40.04
CA SER A 101 10.12 -6.14 -40.99
C SER A 101 11.63 -5.94 -41.11
N LEU A 102 12.39 -6.64 -40.25
CA LEU A 102 13.82 -6.72 -40.38
C LEU A 102 14.09 -7.31 -41.76
N ASP A 103 14.40 -6.45 -42.74
CA ASP A 103 14.95 -6.93 -43.98
C ASP A 103 16.40 -7.38 -43.71
N ARG A 104 16.51 -8.60 -43.19
CA ARG A 104 17.73 -9.23 -42.67
C ARG A 104 18.83 -9.32 -43.73
N LEU A 105 18.49 -9.12 -45.00
CA LEU A 105 19.40 -9.23 -46.14
C LEU A 105 20.41 -8.06 -46.20
N HIS A 106 20.08 -6.89 -45.63
CA HIS A 106 20.89 -5.67 -45.77
C HIS A 106 21.79 -5.35 -44.56
N LEU A 107 21.70 -6.12 -43.46
CA LEU A 107 22.49 -5.88 -42.24
C LEU A 107 23.64 -6.87 -42.11
N ARG A 108 24.85 -6.36 -41.82
CA ARG A 108 26.00 -7.22 -41.47
C ARG A 108 25.71 -7.95 -40.16
N PHE A 109 26.37 -9.08 -39.94
CA PHE A 109 26.20 -9.85 -38.70
C PHE A 109 26.42 -8.98 -37.43
N MET A 110 27.49 -8.19 -37.42
CA MET A 110 27.79 -7.29 -36.30
C MET A 110 26.69 -6.24 -36.08
N ASP A 111 26.17 -5.63 -37.16
CA ASP A 111 25.08 -4.65 -37.05
C ASP A 111 23.81 -5.28 -36.43
N ARG A 112 23.50 -6.55 -36.74
CA ARG A 112 22.35 -7.26 -36.14
C ARG A 112 22.54 -7.56 -34.67
N PHE A 113 23.75 -7.98 -34.31
CA PHE A 113 24.11 -8.27 -32.93
C PHE A 113 24.01 -7.01 -32.08
N GLU A 114 24.67 -5.93 -32.50
CA GLU A 114 24.66 -4.64 -31.81
C GLU A 114 23.25 -4.05 -31.70
N LEU A 115 22.45 -4.11 -32.77
CA LEU A 115 21.06 -3.64 -32.73
C LEU A 115 20.25 -4.37 -31.68
N THR A 116 20.34 -5.70 -31.65
CA THR A 116 19.56 -6.51 -30.69
C THR A 116 20.04 -6.29 -29.27
N TRP A 117 21.36 -6.28 -29.07
CA TRP A 117 21.96 -6.09 -27.77
C TRP A 117 21.66 -4.72 -27.17
N ASN A 118 21.82 -3.65 -27.94
CA ASN A 118 21.61 -2.28 -27.47
C ASN A 118 20.13 -1.98 -27.21
N ALA A 119 19.22 -2.53 -28.01
CA ALA A 119 17.78 -2.42 -27.75
C ALA A 119 17.38 -3.14 -26.44
N LEU A 120 17.87 -4.37 -26.23
CA LEU A 120 17.60 -5.12 -24.99
C LEU A 120 18.22 -4.43 -23.76
N LYS A 121 19.41 -3.84 -23.91
CA LYS A 121 20.04 -3.06 -22.85
C LYS A 121 19.18 -1.85 -22.46
N PHE A 122 18.73 -1.06 -23.44
CA PHE A 122 17.83 0.07 -23.20
C PHE A 122 16.56 -0.38 -22.47
N GLU A 123 15.91 -1.43 -22.96
CA GLU A 123 14.68 -1.97 -22.36
C GLU A 123 14.88 -2.38 -20.90
N ARG A 124 15.97 -3.10 -20.61
CA ARG A 124 16.27 -3.56 -19.25
C ARG A 124 16.58 -2.40 -18.32
N ASP A 125 17.41 -1.46 -18.76
CA ASP A 125 17.84 -0.33 -17.94
C ASP A 125 16.65 0.59 -17.64
N LEU A 126 15.77 0.84 -18.62
CA LEU A 126 14.53 1.61 -18.43
C LEU A 126 13.53 0.89 -17.52
N LYS A 127 13.32 -0.42 -17.71
CA LYS A 127 12.47 -1.22 -16.81
C LYS A 127 12.99 -1.17 -15.37
N SER A 128 14.31 -1.27 -15.18
CA SER A 128 14.92 -1.14 -13.84
C SER A 128 14.66 0.24 -13.23
N LEU A 129 14.75 1.34 -13.99
CA LEU A 129 14.40 2.67 -13.48
C LEU A 129 12.96 2.74 -12.98
N PHE A 130 12.02 2.15 -13.73
CA PHE A 130 10.62 2.19 -13.34
C PHE A 130 10.28 1.21 -12.22
N LEU A 131 10.90 0.02 -12.18
CA LEU A 131 10.68 -0.99 -11.14
C LEU A 131 11.30 -0.57 -9.80
N GLU A 132 12.52 -0.05 -9.85
CA GLU A 132 13.28 0.33 -8.65
C GLU A 132 12.99 1.77 -8.21
N HIS A 133 12.34 2.56 -9.05
CA HIS A 133 12.08 3.98 -8.83
C HIS A 133 13.37 4.75 -8.50
N LYS A 134 14.46 4.40 -9.17
CA LYS A 134 15.79 4.97 -8.97
C LYS A 134 16.42 5.30 -10.30
N ILE A 135 17.19 6.39 -10.33
CA ILE A 135 18.10 6.62 -11.44
C ILE A 135 19.27 5.65 -11.27
N ASN A 136 19.20 4.52 -11.96
CA ASN A 136 20.24 3.50 -11.97
C ASN A 136 21.50 4.03 -12.70
N THR A 137 22.61 3.32 -12.52
CA THR A 137 23.94 3.72 -13.04
C THR A 137 23.93 4.14 -14.52
N PRO A 138 23.24 3.43 -15.44
CA PRO A 138 23.14 3.83 -16.85
C PRO A 138 22.63 5.26 -17.08
N PHE A 139 21.74 5.76 -16.22
CA PHE A 139 21.14 7.09 -16.34
C PHE A 139 21.78 8.13 -15.42
N LEU A 140 22.74 7.77 -14.56
CA LEU A 140 23.40 8.74 -13.68
C LEU A 140 24.20 9.79 -14.47
N ASP A 141 24.75 9.39 -15.61
CA ASP A 141 25.59 10.28 -16.41
C ASP A 141 24.81 11.47 -17.00
N ILE A 142 23.53 11.24 -17.33
CA ILE A 142 22.61 12.26 -17.86
C ILE A 142 21.94 13.12 -16.77
N VAL A 143 22.14 12.80 -15.48
CA VAL A 143 21.63 13.64 -14.39
C VAL A 143 22.46 14.91 -14.29
N LYS A 144 21.77 16.06 -14.32
CA LYS A 144 22.40 17.38 -14.17
C LYS A 144 23.07 17.51 -12.81
N GLN A 145 24.32 17.99 -12.78
CA GLN A 145 25.10 18.20 -11.55
C GLN A 145 24.40 19.12 -10.54
N GLU A 146 23.59 20.06 -11.01
CA GLU A 146 22.79 20.94 -10.15
C GLU A 146 21.80 20.13 -9.29
N ILE A 147 21.14 19.13 -9.88
CA ILE A 147 20.20 18.25 -9.19
C ILE A 147 20.92 17.35 -8.17
N VAL A 148 22.10 16.84 -8.53
CA VAL A 148 22.96 16.07 -7.62
C VAL A 148 23.39 16.90 -6.41
N LYS A 149 23.72 18.18 -6.63
CA LYS A 149 24.07 19.09 -5.52
C LYS A 149 22.85 19.45 -4.67
N MET A 150 21.68 19.62 -5.30
CA MET A 150 20.43 19.94 -4.60
C MET A 150 19.93 18.81 -3.71
N SER A 151 20.25 17.55 -4.01
CA SER A 151 19.97 16.42 -3.10
C SER A 151 20.86 16.40 -1.86
N GLY A 152 21.88 17.27 -1.77
CA GLY A 152 22.90 17.23 -0.72
C GLY A 152 23.89 16.08 -0.91
N SER A 153 23.94 15.47 -2.10
CA SER A 153 24.83 14.35 -2.40
C SER A 153 26.22 14.81 -2.80
N GLY A 154 27.24 14.09 -2.33
CA GLY A 154 28.64 14.36 -2.67
C GLY A 154 29.01 13.94 -4.09
N ASP A 155 28.32 12.93 -4.63
CA ASP A 155 28.51 12.41 -5.97
C ASP A 155 27.22 11.78 -6.54
N LYS A 156 27.30 11.30 -7.79
CA LYS A 156 26.17 10.69 -8.51
C LYS A 156 25.72 9.35 -7.93
N MET A 157 26.62 8.58 -7.32
CA MET A 157 26.27 7.30 -6.71
C MET A 157 25.47 7.53 -5.43
N ASP A 158 25.96 8.43 -4.56
CA ASP A 158 25.25 8.88 -3.37
C ASP A 158 23.86 9.47 -3.72
N PHE A 159 23.77 10.22 -4.82
CA PHE A 159 22.49 10.68 -5.36
C PHE A 159 21.52 9.53 -5.70
N SER A 160 21.99 8.46 -6.37
CA SER A 160 21.16 7.28 -6.70
C SER A 160 20.57 6.62 -5.45
N HIS A 161 21.34 6.60 -4.37
CA HIS A 161 20.92 5.99 -3.10
C HIS A 161 19.93 6.86 -2.32
N ARG A 162 20.05 8.20 -2.40
CA ARG A 162 19.24 9.17 -1.64
C ARG A 162 18.02 9.68 -2.40
N SER A 163 17.91 9.38 -3.70
CA SER A 163 16.81 9.84 -4.54
C SER A 163 15.77 8.76 -4.77
N THR A 164 14.54 9.18 -5.04
CA THR A 164 13.48 8.31 -5.56
C THR A 164 12.76 9.02 -6.69
N VAL A 165 12.52 8.29 -7.76
CA VAL A 165 12.04 8.79 -9.04
C VAL A 165 10.64 8.26 -9.28
N PHE A 166 9.71 9.16 -9.55
CA PHE A 166 8.35 8.82 -9.95
C PHE A 166 8.14 9.21 -11.41
N PRO A 167 8.14 8.25 -12.35
CA PRO A 167 7.69 8.48 -13.71
C PRO A 167 6.28 9.08 -13.72
N MET A 168 6.09 10.20 -14.41
CA MET A 168 4.79 10.88 -14.51
C MET A 168 4.26 10.81 -15.94
N LYS A 169 5.14 11.09 -16.90
CA LYS A 169 4.76 11.21 -18.30
C LYS A 169 5.95 10.91 -19.21
N CYS A 170 5.69 10.21 -20.30
CA CYS A 170 6.67 9.92 -21.32
C CYS A 170 6.39 10.77 -22.57
N ASN A 171 7.38 11.54 -22.99
CA ASN A 171 7.36 12.20 -24.29
C ASN A 171 8.18 11.36 -25.27
N VAL A 172 7.47 10.53 -26.04
CA VAL A 172 8.10 9.57 -26.95
C VAL A 172 8.87 10.29 -28.06
N ALA A 173 8.32 11.39 -28.59
CA ALA A 173 8.96 12.14 -29.68
C ALA A 173 10.28 12.78 -29.25
N GLN A 174 10.36 13.29 -28.03
CA GLN A 174 11.55 13.93 -27.48
C GLN A 174 12.47 12.96 -26.74
N MET A 175 12.06 11.70 -26.54
CA MET A 175 12.81 10.72 -25.77
C MET A 175 13.10 11.23 -24.33
N THR A 176 12.10 11.87 -23.72
CA THR A 176 12.20 12.41 -22.37
C THR A 176 11.17 11.79 -21.43
N LEU A 177 11.59 11.62 -20.18
CA LEU A 177 10.74 11.14 -19.10
C LEU A 177 10.53 12.27 -18.10
N GLU A 178 9.31 12.78 -18.02
CA GLU A 178 8.92 13.69 -16.96
C GLU A 178 8.75 12.88 -15.67
N THR A 179 9.45 13.31 -14.62
CA THR A 179 9.49 12.61 -13.34
C THR A 179 9.25 13.59 -12.18
N ARG A 180 8.91 13.05 -11.02
CA ARG A 180 9.12 13.75 -9.74
C ARG A 180 10.25 13.08 -8.99
N LEU A 181 11.28 13.86 -8.68
CA LEU A 181 12.40 13.45 -7.85
C LEU A 181 12.15 13.86 -6.41
N CYS A 182 12.31 12.92 -5.49
CA CYS A 182 12.29 13.18 -4.07
C CYS A 182 13.70 12.95 -3.52
N PHE A 183 14.20 13.89 -2.72
CA PHE A 183 15.52 13.84 -2.09
C PHE A 183 15.37 13.65 -0.58
N ASN A 184 16.41 13.12 0.06
CA ASN A 184 16.50 13.04 1.53
C ASN A 184 15.28 12.41 2.20
N ILE A 185 14.71 11.38 1.57
CA ILE A 185 13.91 10.42 2.33
C ILE A 185 14.88 9.88 3.38
N SER A 186 14.56 10.03 4.67
CA SER A 186 15.31 9.50 5.83
C SER A 186 16.15 8.27 5.44
N GLU A 187 17.41 8.19 5.90
CA GLU A 187 18.32 7.06 5.62
C GLU A 187 17.68 5.68 5.88
N VAL A 188 16.60 5.65 6.68
CA VAL A 188 15.65 4.54 6.76
C VAL A 188 14.39 4.87 5.95
N PRO A 189 14.33 4.55 4.65
CA PRO A 189 13.03 4.49 3.97
C PRO A 189 12.16 3.48 4.71
N GLN A 190 10.99 3.94 5.14
CA GLN A 190 9.97 3.09 5.75
C GLN A 190 9.34 2.23 4.66
N SER A 191 10.12 1.29 4.13
CA SER A 191 9.68 0.27 3.19
C SER A 191 9.24 -0.95 3.98
N GLY A 192 8.21 -1.62 3.50
CA GLY A 192 7.62 -2.75 4.20
C GLY A 192 6.43 -3.33 3.45
N MET A 193 5.54 -3.99 4.18
CA MET A 193 4.31 -4.54 3.63
C MET A 193 3.11 -3.72 4.09
N VAL A 194 2.24 -3.38 3.15
CA VAL A 194 0.94 -2.77 3.44
C VAL A 194 -0.06 -3.87 3.78
N TYR A 195 -0.76 -3.69 4.88
CA TYR A 195 -1.86 -4.55 5.30
C TYR A 195 -3.14 -3.73 5.35
N ALA A 196 -4.21 -4.30 4.81
CA ALA A 196 -5.56 -3.83 5.08
C ALA A 196 -6.06 -4.45 6.38
N LEU A 197 -6.65 -3.66 7.27
CA LEU A 197 -7.05 -4.07 8.61
C LEU A 197 -8.54 -3.82 8.87
N ALA A 198 -9.15 -4.67 9.69
CA ALA A 198 -10.40 -4.38 10.38
C ALA A 198 -10.45 -5.09 11.74
N HIS A 199 -11.03 -4.43 12.74
CA HIS A 199 -11.27 -5.05 14.05
C HIS A 199 -12.59 -5.85 14.02
N GLY A 200 -12.55 -7.08 14.54
CA GLY A 200 -13.68 -8.00 14.49
C GLY A 200 -14.79 -7.73 15.49
N GLY A 201 -14.52 -6.94 16.54
CA GLY A 201 -15.52 -6.57 17.52
C GLY A 201 -15.98 -7.69 18.45
N GLU A 202 -16.95 -7.37 19.30
CA GLU A 202 -17.52 -8.29 20.29
C GLU A 202 -19.00 -7.96 20.54
N PHE A 203 -19.80 -9.00 20.77
CA PHE A 203 -21.15 -8.85 21.30
C PHE A 203 -21.09 -8.71 22.83
N LEU A 204 -21.66 -7.61 23.33
CA LEU A 204 -21.69 -7.23 24.73
C LEU A 204 -23.11 -7.36 25.29
N GLN A 205 -23.19 -7.50 26.61
CA GLN A 205 -24.46 -7.49 27.33
C GLN A 205 -25.46 -8.55 26.83
N LYS A 206 -25.01 -9.80 26.67
CA LYS A 206 -25.83 -10.91 26.12
C LYS A 206 -26.39 -10.58 24.73
N ASP A 207 -25.52 -10.10 23.85
CA ASP A 207 -25.82 -9.83 22.46
C ASP A 207 -26.87 -8.73 22.24
N GLU A 208 -26.99 -7.76 23.17
CA GLU A 208 -27.82 -6.55 23.03
C GLU A 208 -27.06 -5.36 22.40
N VAL A 209 -25.73 -5.43 22.38
CA VAL A 209 -24.86 -4.41 21.81
C VAL A 209 -23.69 -5.06 21.09
N TYR A 210 -23.38 -4.60 19.89
CA TYR A 210 -22.14 -4.97 19.20
C TYR A 210 -21.18 -3.79 19.24
N ALA A 211 -19.93 -4.03 19.63
CA ALA A 211 -18.89 -2.99 19.75
C ALA A 211 -17.58 -3.42 19.08
N PHE A 212 -16.84 -2.47 18.53
CA PHE A 212 -15.54 -2.70 17.89
C PHE A 212 -14.63 -1.48 18.02
N TYR A 213 -13.31 -1.68 17.85
CA TYR A 213 -12.36 -0.58 17.71
C TYR A 213 -12.29 -0.09 16.26
N GLU A 214 -12.37 1.22 16.08
CA GLU A 214 -12.15 1.91 14.81
C GLU A 214 -10.64 2.05 14.58
N VAL A 215 -10.05 1.00 14.00
CA VAL A 215 -8.65 0.97 13.57
C VAL A 215 -8.48 1.56 12.15
N PRO A 216 -7.31 2.12 11.80
CA PRO A 216 -6.97 2.51 10.43
C PRO A 216 -7.20 1.38 9.44
N GLU A 217 -7.80 1.68 8.29
CA GLU A 217 -8.07 0.68 7.25
C GLU A 217 -6.79 0.10 6.64
N TYR A 218 -5.70 0.87 6.61
CA TYR A 218 -4.43 0.44 6.05
C TYR A 218 -3.25 0.86 6.94
N VAL A 219 -2.30 -0.05 7.09
CA VAL A 219 -1.02 0.22 7.77
C VAL A 219 0.15 -0.28 6.93
N LEU A 220 1.26 0.43 7.01
CA LEU A 220 2.55 0.00 6.50
C LEU A 220 3.38 -0.56 7.66
N ILE A 221 3.69 -1.85 7.62
CA ILE A 221 4.55 -2.51 8.60
C ILE A 221 5.96 -2.58 8.04
N THR A 222 6.88 -1.88 8.69
CA THR A 222 8.32 -1.90 8.40
C THR A 222 9.05 -2.73 9.45
N THR A 223 10.38 -2.85 9.32
CA THR A 223 11.21 -3.50 10.34
C THR A 223 11.20 -2.80 11.69
N GLU A 224 10.85 -1.51 11.73
CA GLU A 224 10.98 -0.64 12.91
C GLU A 224 9.64 -0.11 13.42
N ALA A 225 8.61 -0.04 12.58
CA ALA A 225 7.36 0.66 12.91
C ALA A 225 6.12 0.08 12.22
N VAL A 226 4.95 0.40 12.80
CA VAL A 226 3.63 0.21 12.19
C VAL A 226 3.05 1.59 11.96
N LEU A 227 2.81 1.93 10.69
CA LEU A 227 2.51 3.30 10.27
C LEU A 227 1.14 3.33 9.61
N PRO A 228 0.14 3.99 10.21
CA PRO A 228 -1.15 4.20 9.57
C PRO A 228 -1.00 4.99 8.27
N ILE A 229 -1.63 4.53 7.20
CA ILE A 229 -1.58 5.18 5.88
C ILE A 229 -2.97 5.37 5.31
N ASP A 230 -3.12 6.42 4.50
CA ASP A 230 -4.33 6.71 3.76
C ASP A 230 -4.09 6.34 2.29
N LEU A 231 -4.67 5.21 1.83
CA LEU A 231 -4.49 4.76 0.44
C LEU A 231 -4.92 5.81 -0.59
N ALA A 232 -5.86 6.71 -0.26
CA ALA A 232 -6.26 7.79 -1.18
C ALA A 232 -5.13 8.81 -1.41
N LYS A 233 -4.15 8.87 -0.50
CA LYS A 233 -2.93 9.69 -0.61
C LYS A 233 -1.72 8.87 -1.06
N CYS A 234 -1.94 7.64 -1.53
CA CYS A 234 -0.92 6.78 -2.08
C CYS A 234 -1.07 6.61 -3.60
N LYS A 235 0.02 6.26 -4.27
CA LYS A 235 0.00 5.79 -5.66
C LYS A 235 0.23 4.28 -5.67
N VAL A 236 -0.72 3.55 -6.25
CA VAL A 236 -0.62 2.10 -6.47
C VAL A 236 -0.10 1.86 -7.90
N LEU A 237 0.98 1.10 -8.02
CA LEU A 237 1.61 0.71 -9.27
C LEU A 237 1.58 -0.81 -9.37
N PHE A 238 1.28 -1.34 -10.55
CA PHE A 238 1.17 -2.79 -10.81
C PHE A 238 0.21 -3.56 -9.91
N GLY A 239 -0.71 -2.86 -9.23
CA GLY A 239 -1.60 -3.45 -8.24
C GLY A 239 -0.93 -3.89 -6.93
N THR A 240 0.41 -3.97 -6.87
CA THR A 240 1.14 -4.57 -5.73
C THR A 240 2.16 -3.63 -5.08
N TYR A 241 2.55 -2.52 -5.71
CA TYR A 241 3.50 -1.55 -5.16
C TYR A 241 2.79 -0.26 -4.76
N ILE A 242 2.95 0.17 -3.51
CA ILE A 242 2.17 1.25 -2.92
C ILE A 242 3.10 2.32 -2.36
N TYR A 243 3.02 3.53 -2.91
CA TYR A 243 3.82 4.66 -2.46
C TYR A 243 2.93 5.68 -1.79
N CYS A 244 3.12 5.87 -0.49
CA CYS A 244 2.32 6.79 0.31
C CYS A 244 3.10 8.07 0.57
N PHE A 245 2.47 9.23 0.35
CA PHE A 245 3.12 10.53 0.45
C PHE A 245 2.87 11.26 1.76
N ALA A 246 2.08 10.64 2.64
CA ALA A 246 1.74 11.12 3.97
C ALA A 246 1.27 9.94 4.83
N GLU A 247 1.54 10.02 6.13
CA GLU A 247 0.90 9.16 7.12
C GLU A 247 -0.56 9.59 7.32
N LEU A 248 -1.39 8.66 7.78
CA LEU A 248 -2.73 8.98 8.26
C LEU A 248 -2.59 9.64 9.63
N ASP A 249 -3.17 10.83 9.78
CA ASP A 249 -3.20 11.56 11.06
C ASP A 249 -4.18 10.87 12.02
N THR A 250 -3.65 9.98 12.86
CA THR A 250 -4.42 9.23 13.85
C THR A 250 -3.57 8.94 15.08
N GLN A 251 -4.21 8.93 16.25
CA GLN A 251 -3.58 8.57 17.53
C GLN A 251 -3.77 7.08 17.87
N CYS A 252 -4.58 6.36 17.10
CA CYS A 252 -4.86 4.93 17.33
C CYS A 252 -3.61 4.08 17.09
N ASP A 253 -3.08 3.46 18.15
CA ASP A 253 -2.02 2.45 18.04
C ASP A 253 -2.65 1.05 17.91
N VAL A 254 -2.60 0.50 16.71
CA VAL A 254 -3.18 -0.82 16.39
C VAL A 254 -2.50 -1.99 17.12
N ARG A 255 -1.30 -1.79 17.68
CA ARG A 255 -0.60 -2.83 18.44
C ARG A 255 -1.14 -2.99 19.86
N THR A 256 -1.72 -1.93 20.41
CA THR A 256 -2.24 -1.90 21.79
C THR A 256 -3.73 -1.59 21.85
N LEU A 257 -4.33 -1.20 20.72
CA LEU A 257 -5.67 -0.60 20.61
C LEU A 257 -5.83 0.69 21.45
N SER A 258 -4.73 1.28 21.92
CA SER A 258 -4.80 2.52 22.70
C SER A 258 -5.22 3.69 21.81
N ASP A 259 -6.05 4.56 22.37
CA ASP A 259 -6.59 5.77 21.72
C ASP A 259 -7.42 5.52 20.44
N CYS A 260 -7.67 4.25 20.10
CA CYS A 260 -8.58 3.86 19.04
C CYS A 260 -10.04 4.12 19.47
N PRO A 261 -10.86 4.82 18.67
CA PRO A 261 -12.27 5.04 18.99
C PRO A 261 -13.01 3.71 19.13
N ILE A 262 -13.87 3.61 20.15
CA ILE A 262 -14.76 2.46 20.32
C ILE A 262 -16.09 2.83 19.69
N MET A 263 -16.57 2.03 18.75
CA MET A 263 -17.85 2.23 18.07
C MET A 263 -18.80 1.12 18.48
N ALA A 264 -20.05 1.47 18.76
CA ALA A 264 -21.05 0.50 19.18
C ALA A 264 -22.42 0.77 18.56
N GLN A 265 -23.21 -0.29 18.42
CA GLN A 265 -24.56 -0.28 17.86
C GLN A 265 -25.43 -1.23 18.66
N LYS A 266 -26.72 -0.88 18.78
CA LYS A 266 -27.68 -1.78 19.40
C LYS A 266 -27.97 -2.93 18.44
N THR A 267 -27.98 -4.14 18.95
CA THR A 267 -28.31 -5.34 18.18
C THR A 267 -29.79 -5.65 18.39
N GLY A 268 -30.44 -6.15 17.35
CA GLY A 268 -31.79 -6.70 17.38
C GLY A 268 -31.77 -8.10 16.77
N ASP A 269 -32.95 -8.72 16.59
CA ASP A 269 -33.03 -10.10 16.12
C ASP A 269 -32.42 -10.32 14.72
N ASP A 270 -32.52 -9.31 13.84
CA ASP A 270 -32.00 -9.34 12.46
C ASP A 270 -30.75 -8.45 12.28
N PHE A 271 -29.93 -8.31 13.32
CA PHE A 271 -28.74 -7.49 13.25
C PHE A 271 -27.70 -8.10 12.32
N THR A 272 -27.19 -7.30 11.38
CA THR A 272 -25.99 -7.64 10.61
C THR A 272 -25.16 -6.39 10.33
N LEU A 273 -23.88 -6.44 10.70
CA LEU A 273 -22.88 -5.44 10.34
C LEU A 273 -21.75 -6.09 9.56
N VAL A 274 -21.33 -5.45 8.46
CA VAL A 274 -20.24 -5.93 7.61
C VAL A 274 -19.13 -4.89 7.56
N ARG A 275 -17.90 -5.30 7.90
CA ARG A 275 -16.68 -4.51 7.75
C ARG A 275 -15.79 -5.16 6.70
N ARG A 276 -14.99 -4.36 6.00
CA ARG A 276 -14.06 -4.84 4.96
C ARG A 276 -12.63 -4.69 5.42
N PHE A 277 -11.78 -5.64 5.04
CA PHE A 277 -10.33 -5.55 5.13
C PHE A 277 -9.78 -6.13 3.83
N GLY A 278 -9.27 -5.28 2.94
CA GLY A 278 -8.82 -5.71 1.61
C GLY A 278 -9.96 -6.31 0.79
N THR A 279 -9.77 -7.53 0.31
CA THR A 279 -10.79 -8.32 -0.40
C THR A 279 -11.69 -9.10 0.56
N GLY A 280 -11.22 -9.34 1.79
CA GLY A 280 -11.96 -9.99 2.87
C GLY A 280 -13.03 -9.11 3.53
N ARG A 281 -13.94 -9.78 4.25
CA ARG A 281 -14.99 -9.13 5.05
C ARG A 281 -15.09 -9.77 6.43
N ILE A 282 -15.36 -8.96 7.45
CA ILE A 282 -15.84 -9.43 8.75
C ILE A 282 -17.35 -9.20 8.79
N VAL A 283 -18.10 -10.21 9.20
CA VAL A 283 -19.54 -10.15 9.39
C VAL A 283 -19.84 -10.42 10.86
N ALA A 284 -20.55 -9.49 11.49
CA ALA A 284 -21.14 -9.67 12.81
C ALA A 284 -22.66 -9.74 12.65
N THR A 285 -23.29 -10.83 13.07
CA THR A 285 -24.73 -11.06 12.88
C THR A 285 -25.33 -11.84 14.04
N THR A 286 -26.62 -11.58 14.31
CA THR A 286 -27.45 -12.39 15.21
C THR A 286 -28.18 -13.51 14.47
N GLU A 287 -28.16 -13.51 13.14
CA GLU A 287 -28.75 -14.58 12.33
C GLU A 287 -27.89 -15.85 12.34
N ILE A 288 -28.54 -17.01 12.34
CA ILE A 288 -27.87 -18.32 12.22
C ILE A 288 -27.46 -18.64 10.77
N GLU A 289 -27.97 -17.89 9.80
CA GLU A 289 -27.63 -18.03 8.39
C GLU A 289 -27.40 -16.66 7.75
N PHE A 290 -26.49 -16.58 6.78
CA PHE A 290 -26.12 -15.33 6.12
C PHE A 290 -26.19 -15.46 4.59
N ASP A 291 -26.84 -14.48 3.93
CA ASP A 291 -26.89 -14.41 2.46
C ASP A 291 -25.67 -13.67 1.91
N LEU A 292 -24.67 -14.45 1.50
CA LEU A 292 -23.42 -13.96 0.94
C LEU A 292 -23.58 -13.25 -0.41
N PHE A 293 -24.53 -13.71 -1.21
CA PHE A 293 -24.64 -13.36 -2.64
C PHE A 293 -25.78 -12.40 -2.94
N ARG A 294 -26.58 -12.03 -1.92
CA ARG A 294 -27.80 -11.23 -2.06
C ARG A 294 -28.75 -11.81 -3.12
N ASN A 295 -28.69 -13.13 -3.31
CA ASN A 295 -29.50 -13.88 -4.26
C ASN A 295 -30.49 -14.82 -3.54
N GLY A 296 -30.55 -14.74 -2.21
CA GLY A 296 -31.38 -15.57 -1.35
C GLY A 296 -30.72 -16.87 -0.87
N THR A 297 -29.51 -17.20 -1.33
CA THR A 297 -28.80 -18.42 -0.90
C THR A 297 -28.14 -18.16 0.45
N LYS A 298 -28.76 -18.70 1.50
CA LYS A 298 -28.30 -18.58 2.88
C LYS A 298 -27.34 -19.72 3.23
N LEU A 299 -26.22 -19.41 3.87
CA LEU A 299 -25.29 -20.39 4.45
C LEU A 299 -25.31 -20.28 5.98
N SER A 300 -25.24 -21.41 6.67
CA SER A 300 -25.07 -21.44 8.13
C SER A 300 -23.78 -20.73 8.51
N VAL A 301 -23.87 -19.80 9.47
CA VAL A 301 -22.70 -19.07 9.96
C VAL A 301 -21.92 -19.93 10.97
N PRO A 302 -20.58 -19.87 10.98
CA PRO A 302 -19.77 -20.66 11.92
C PRO A 302 -19.80 -20.08 13.35
N SER A 303 -20.12 -18.79 13.48
CA SER A 303 -20.20 -18.03 14.74
C SER A 303 -20.91 -16.70 14.50
N GLN A 304 -21.29 -15.98 15.56
CA GLN A 304 -21.91 -14.65 15.45
C GLN A 304 -20.99 -13.61 14.80
N ILE A 305 -19.67 -13.77 14.92
CA ILE A 305 -18.67 -12.95 14.23
C ILE A 305 -17.78 -13.88 13.42
N PHE A 306 -17.65 -13.64 12.12
CA PHE A 306 -16.87 -14.49 11.22
C PHE A 306 -16.26 -13.69 10.07
N THR A 307 -15.21 -14.24 9.47
CA THR A 307 -14.62 -13.71 8.25
C THR A 307 -15.13 -14.44 7.02
N VAL A 308 -15.21 -13.70 5.92
CA VAL A 308 -15.61 -14.18 4.61
C VAL A 308 -14.54 -13.80 3.60
N ARG A 309 -14.03 -14.79 2.87
CA ARG A 309 -13.23 -14.58 1.65
C ARG A 309 -13.87 -15.31 0.48
N VAL A 310 -13.89 -14.66 -0.68
CA VAL A 310 -14.53 -15.17 -1.89
C VAL A 310 -13.52 -15.15 -3.02
N ASP A 311 -13.22 -16.32 -3.57
CA ASP A 311 -12.33 -16.48 -4.71
C ASP A 311 -13.13 -16.55 -6.01
N TYR A 312 -12.80 -15.68 -6.97
CA TYR A 312 -13.44 -15.63 -8.29
C TYR A 312 -12.56 -16.27 -9.36
N ASN A 313 -13.16 -17.03 -10.26
CA ASN A 313 -12.49 -17.50 -11.47
C ASN A 313 -12.65 -16.46 -12.58
N THR A 314 -11.53 -16.01 -13.14
CA THR A 314 -11.51 -15.22 -14.36
C THR A 314 -11.43 -16.16 -15.57
N GLU A 315 -12.47 -16.96 -15.79
CA GLU A 315 -12.60 -17.65 -17.07
C GLU A 315 -13.17 -16.69 -18.13
N SER A 316 -12.59 -16.79 -19.32
CA SER A 316 -12.49 -15.79 -20.39
C SER A 316 -13.79 -15.44 -21.12
N ASN A 317 -14.97 -15.66 -20.50
CA ASN A 317 -16.27 -15.32 -21.07
C ASN A 317 -17.21 -14.67 -20.03
N GLY A 318 -16.86 -13.45 -19.60
CA GLY A 318 -17.84 -12.42 -19.25
C GLY A 318 -18.71 -12.60 -17.99
N GLY A 319 -18.33 -13.49 -17.05
CA GLY A 319 -19.00 -13.57 -15.75
C GLY A 319 -18.06 -14.10 -14.66
N ASP A 320 -17.99 -13.39 -13.53
CA ASP A 320 -17.22 -13.80 -12.36
C ASP A 320 -17.89 -15.03 -11.71
N VAL A 321 -17.38 -16.23 -11.99
CA VAL A 321 -17.86 -17.47 -11.35
C VAL A 321 -17.12 -17.66 -10.04
N ILE A 322 -17.85 -17.74 -8.93
CA ILE A 322 -17.28 -17.96 -7.60
C ILE A 322 -16.84 -19.42 -7.47
N ASN A 323 -15.56 -19.63 -7.20
CA ASN A 323 -14.98 -20.96 -7.05
C ASN A 323 -15.04 -21.47 -5.61
N HIS A 324 -14.78 -20.58 -4.65
CA HIS A 324 -14.66 -20.95 -3.25
C HIS A 324 -15.11 -19.81 -2.34
N VAL A 325 -15.79 -20.18 -1.25
CA VAL A 325 -16.10 -19.28 -0.14
C VAL A 325 -15.50 -19.89 1.12
N ASP A 326 -14.62 -19.12 1.76
CA ASP A 326 -13.98 -19.46 3.02
C ASP A 326 -14.66 -18.67 4.14
N LEU A 327 -15.37 -19.40 5.01
CA LEU A 327 -16.03 -18.87 6.20
C LEU A 327 -15.26 -19.33 7.44
N ARG A 328 -14.71 -18.40 8.21
CA ARG A 328 -13.95 -18.74 9.42
C ARG A 328 -14.47 -17.99 10.63
N PRO A 329 -14.62 -18.65 11.79
CA PRO A 329 -15.01 -17.94 13.00
C PRO A 329 -13.94 -16.92 13.37
N HIS A 330 -14.38 -15.73 13.79
CA HIS A 330 -13.51 -14.75 14.42
C HIS A 330 -13.40 -15.12 15.90
N VAL A 331 -12.17 -15.43 16.36
CA VAL A 331 -11.93 -15.94 17.71
C VAL A 331 -11.24 -14.87 18.54
N ILE A 332 -11.85 -14.50 19.65
CA ILE A 332 -11.26 -13.65 20.68
C ILE A 332 -11.19 -14.45 21.97
N GLU A 333 -9.99 -14.64 22.52
CA GLU A 333 -9.80 -15.46 23.73
C GLU A 333 -10.32 -14.78 25.01
N LYS A 334 -10.29 -13.44 25.05
CA LYS A 334 -10.69 -12.64 26.21
C LYS A 334 -11.42 -11.39 25.77
N THR A 335 -12.49 -11.04 26.48
CA THR A 335 -13.24 -9.80 26.22
C THR A 335 -12.30 -8.59 26.20
N GLN A 336 -12.38 -7.82 25.13
CA GLN A 336 -11.51 -6.65 24.90
C GLN A 336 -12.16 -5.35 25.37
N PHE A 337 -13.43 -5.42 25.77
CA PHE A 337 -14.23 -4.27 26.17
C PHE A 337 -14.55 -4.31 27.66
N ALA A 338 -14.55 -3.13 28.27
CA ALA A 338 -15.09 -2.98 29.61
C ALA A 338 -16.62 -3.11 29.61
N THR A 339 -17.20 -3.38 30.78
CA THR A 339 -18.65 -3.49 30.91
C THR A 339 -19.36 -2.17 30.55
N LEU A 340 -20.44 -2.26 29.78
CA LEU A 340 -21.27 -1.12 29.41
C LEU A 340 -22.03 -0.56 30.61
N LEU A 341 -22.11 0.77 30.70
CA LEU A 341 -23.04 1.41 31.61
C LEU A 341 -24.50 1.20 31.11
N PRO A 342 -25.46 0.87 31.98
CA PRO A 342 -26.84 0.65 31.58
C PRO A 342 -27.47 1.84 30.83
N GLU A 343 -27.12 3.07 31.21
CA GLU A 343 -27.59 4.30 30.55
C GLU A 343 -27.06 4.46 29.12
N THR A 344 -25.95 3.80 28.77
CA THR A 344 -25.40 3.80 27.41
C THR A 344 -26.28 3.00 26.47
N ILE A 345 -26.80 1.85 26.92
CA ILE A 345 -27.65 0.96 26.09
C ILE A 345 -28.90 1.69 25.61
N GLY A 346 -29.49 2.54 26.47
CA GLY A 346 -30.69 3.31 26.12
C GLY A 346 -30.49 4.37 25.03
N VAL A 347 -29.25 4.77 24.76
CA VAL A 347 -28.91 5.80 23.75
C VAL A 347 -28.48 5.17 22.42
N LEU A 348 -28.04 3.91 22.43
CA LEU A 348 -27.64 3.21 21.23
C LEU A 348 -28.84 2.96 20.30
N SER A 349 -28.61 3.16 19.01
CA SER A 349 -29.57 2.90 17.94
C SER A 349 -29.18 1.64 17.18
N SER A 350 -30.16 0.96 16.57
CA SER A 350 -29.96 -0.14 15.63
C SER A 350 -29.46 0.32 14.26
N ASP A 351 -29.53 1.62 13.95
CA ASP A 351 -29.31 2.10 12.58
C ASP A 351 -28.05 2.95 12.44
N LYS A 352 -27.39 3.28 13.57
CA LYS A 352 -26.24 4.18 13.60
C LYS A 352 -25.19 3.73 14.62
N LEU A 353 -23.94 3.80 14.20
CA LEU A 353 -22.80 3.64 15.09
C LEU A 353 -22.70 4.84 16.05
N THR A 354 -22.49 4.54 17.33
CA THR A 354 -22.29 5.52 18.39
C THR A 354 -20.91 5.35 18.98
N ARG A 355 -20.16 6.44 19.09
CA ARG A 355 -18.85 6.43 19.75
C ARG A 355 -19.01 6.27 21.26
N LEU A 356 -18.26 5.34 21.82
CA LEU A 356 -18.14 5.10 23.26
C LEU A 356 -16.79 5.59 23.78
N PHE A 357 -16.77 5.87 25.07
CA PHE A 357 -15.63 6.36 25.81
C PHE A 357 -15.42 5.49 27.04
N THR A 358 -14.16 5.18 27.31
CA THR A 358 -13.77 4.54 28.56
C THR A 358 -13.93 5.53 29.70
N THR A 359 -14.65 5.12 30.73
CA THR A 359 -14.81 5.86 31.98
C THR A 359 -14.48 4.95 33.16
N ASN A 360 -14.26 5.53 34.33
CA ASN A 360 -14.02 4.75 35.54
C ASN A 360 -15.12 5.02 36.56
N ARG A 361 -15.76 3.96 37.06
CA ARG A 361 -16.74 4.04 38.15
C ARG A 361 -16.30 3.12 39.28
N ARG A 362 -15.97 3.71 40.43
CA ARG A 362 -15.52 2.99 41.64
C ARG A 362 -14.30 2.08 41.40
N GLY A 363 -13.32 2.55 40.63
CA GLY A 363 -12.09 1.81 40.32
C GLY A 363 -12.22 0.77 39.21
N LYS A 364 -13.41 0.62 38.60
CA LYS A 364 -13.64 -0.29 37.48
C LYS A 364 -13.83 0.50 36.19
N ASN A 365 -13.13 0.08 35.13
CA ASN A 365 -13.33 0.63 33.80
C ASN A 365 -14.71 0.21 33.28
N MET A 366 -15.39 1.14 32.62
CA MET A 366 -16.71 0.96 32.02
C MET A 366 -16.80 1.73 30.71
N LEU A 367 -17.77 1.38 29.86
CA LEU A 367 -18.02 2.10 28.61
C LEU A 367 -19.25 3.03 28.72
N SER A 368 -19.07 4.28 28.30
CA SER A 368 -20.09 5.33 28.29
C SER A 368 -20.24 5.99 26.92
N HIS A 369 -21.46 6.38 26.54
CA HIS A 369 -21.67 7.29 25.40
C HIS A 369 -21.22 8.73 25.71
N LYS A 370 -21.03 9.08 27.00
CA LYS A 370 -20.61 10.41 27.41
C LYS A 370 -19.09 10.45 27.49
N HIS A 371 -18.51 11.44 26.81
CA HIS A 371 -17.11 11.80 27.01
C HIS A 371 -16.94 12.47 28.38
N HIS A 372 -16.72 11.67 29.41
CA HIS A 372 -16.33 12.17 30.71
C HIS A 372 -14.83 12.45 30.71
N ASP A 373 -14.48 13.70 30.43
CA ASP A 373 -13.12 14.16 30.60
C ASP A 373 -12.79 14.12 32.10
N GLN A 374 -12.13 13.06 32.57
CA GLN A 374 -11.71 12.91 33.96
C GLN A 374 -10.86 14.11 34.40
N SER A 375 -10.14 14.75 33.47
CA SER A 375 -9.35 15.95 33.77
C SER A 375 -10.21 17.14 34.22
N ALA A 376 -11.48 17.22 33.84
CA ALA A 376 -12.39 18.26 34.33
C ALA A 376 -12.82 17.98 35.78
N TRP A 377 -13.09 16.71 36.11
CA TRP A 377 -13.42 16.31 37.48
C TRP A 377 -12.22 16.36 38.43
N ASP A 378 -11.02 16.01 37.97
CA ASP A 378 -9.79 16.19 38.75
C ASP A 378 -9.46 17.66 38.94
N ARG A 379 -9.72 18.52 37.95
CA ARG A 379 -9.62 19.99 38.10
C ARG A 379 -10.64 20.54 39.09
N VAL A 380 -11.88 20.04 39.09
CA VAL A 380 -12.92 20.43 40.05
C VAL A 380 -12.61 19.91 41.46
N ARG A 381 -12.12 18.67 41.60
CA ARG A 381 -11.69 18.11 42.88
C ARG A 381 -10.50 18.90 43.45
N ASN A 382 -9.51 19.21 42.62
CA ASN A 382 -8.36 20.03 43.01
C ASN A 382 -8.77 21.49 43.30
N PHE A 383 -9.81 22.01 42.65
CA PHE A 383 -10.38 23.32 42.96
C PHE A 383 -11.08 23.34 44.33
N PHE A 384 -11.72 22.24 44.73
CA PHE A 384 -12.38 22.10 46.04
C PHE A 384 -11.50 21.52 47.15
N GLY A 385 -10.25 21.15 46.86
CA GLY A 385 -9.27 20.70 47.86
C GLY A 385 -9.60 19.39 48.57
N LEU A 386 -10.32 18.48 47.91
CA LEU A 386 -10.65 17.14 48.41
C LEU A 386 -9.68 16.06 47.93
#